data_AF-B6GCU6-F1
#
_entry.id   AF-B6GCU6-F1
#
_cell.length_a   1.000
_cell.length_b   1.000
_cell.length_c   1.000
_cell.angle_alpha   90.00
_cell.angle_beta   90.00
_cell.angle_gamma   90.00
#
_symmetry.space_group_name_H-M   'P 1'
#
loop_
_entity.id
_entity.type
_entity.pdbx_description
1 polymer ?
#
loop_
_entity_poly.entity_id
_entity_poly.type
_entity_poly.pdbx_seq_one_letter_code
_entity_poly.pdbx_strand_id
1 'polypeptide(L)'
;MARRLLVACWVAVCLACAPALAWANGTDTTNATGPASGVSAASSSDAANAPSSGSSDVPATSSSADEATVPVGGSTSLGSTYEGWRYTPADVEIVLGDAARIEGVSFGVGAFERVAKGTQRAGEGMPLGYRVPIQRDASLVVVATSKRTLVHVDARAAGMDEAQFAGNVDGQMALWSLVLALDEQASAGMPSLEQAAPVPLFWTGDTFDDGTYRYRFNAQDDQGNRYVTVTPASAPEGELTQEAVEASGLDLSAVVQWVDSGRVVDAAQVANPPAPSALDRLGAFFSGVDYRPLWVSLKTGLFALGISGVLGLLAAWRVMGTTSRLKGLLDSVFTIPMVLPPTVCGFLLLVLFGQSSAVGRWLIDHGIEIVFSWPAAVIAAVVVSFPLVYRTALGAFEALDARMLDAARTLGWSEWRIFRFIMLPLAWPSIAAGAVLAFARAMGEFGCTLFFAGNYAGVTQTIPIAIYFEWMGGNTDVALFWVVVVILFSLAVVVGINVCTARQQRYRRGSASGTSSVAHARGGLLRRGAARKGRGASGSRDEIDAAGGDAIRIDQDKLRALLVSSDRQARKG
;
A
#
# COMPACT_ATOMS: atom_id res chain seq x y z
N MET A 1 1.79 -9.26 -38.84
CA MET A 1 1.12 -9.58 -37.55
C MET A 1 1.23 -8.45 -36.52
N ALA A 2 2.42 -7.92 -36.21
CA ALA A 2 2.60 -6.88 -35.16
C ALA A 2 1.76 -5.58 -35.34
N ARG A 3 1.55 -5.10 -36.57
CA ARG A 3 0.66 -3.95 -36.83
C ARG A 3 -0.82 -4.23 -36.55
N ARG A 4 -1.27 -5.49 -36.69
CA ARG A 4 -2.66 -5.88 -36.40
C ARG A 4 -2.87 -6.07 -34.90
N LEU A 5 -1.86 -6.57 -34.17
CA LEU A 5 -1.91 -6.65 -32.71
C LEU A 5 -1.90 -5.27 -32.04
N LEU A 6 -1.07 -4.34 -32.54
CA LEU A 6 -1.05 -2.96 -32.04
C LEU A 6 -2.36 -2.23 -32.28
N VAL A 7 -2.99 -2.41 -33.45
CA VAL A 7 -4.31 -1.85 -33.75
C VAL A 7 -5.41 -2.52 -32.94
N ALA A 8 -5.37 -3.83 -32.72
CA ALA A 8 -6.34 -4.53 -31.86
C ALA A 8 -6.23 -4.09 -30.40
N CYS A 9 -5.01 -3.90 -29.88
CA CYS A 9 -4.78 -3.35 -28.54
C CYS A 9 -5.25 -1.89 -28.45
N TRP A 10 -5.10 -1.10 -29.52
CA TRP A 10 -5.59 0.27 -29.60
C TRP A 10 -7.11 0.35 -29.66
N VAL A 11 -7.74 -0.50 -30.45
CA VAL A 11 -9.20 -0.60 -30.58
C VAL A 11 -9.82 -1.10 -29.27
N ALA A 12 -9.19 -2.05 -28.57
CA ALA A 12 -9.65 -2.51 -27.26
C ALA A 12 -9.58 -1.40 -26.19
N VAL A 13 -8.51 -0.60 -26.18
CA VAL A 13 -8.36 0.56 -25.27
C VAL A 13 -9.35 1.67 -25.61
N CYS A 14 -9.63 1.92 -26.89
CA CYS A 14 -10.64 2.90 -27.31
C CYS A 14 -12.08 2.43 -27.06
N LEU A 15 -12.38 1.13 -27.23
CA LEU A 15 -13.71 0.57 -26.92
C LEU A 15 -13.99 0.50 -25.42
N ALA A 16 -12.95 0.39 -24.58
CA ALA A 16 -13.10 0.47 -23.13
C ALA A 16 -13.64 1.83 -22.64
N CYS A 17 -13.49 2.89 -23.45
CA CYS A 17 -13.89 4.26 -23.11
C CYS A 17 -15.24 4.69 -23.69
N ALA A 18 -15.99 3.82 -24.39
CA ALA A 18 -17.32 4.14 -24.91
C ALA A 18 -18.26 2.93 -24.70
N PRO A 19 -19.37 2.99 -23.92
CA PRO A 19 -20.20 4.16 -23.61
C PRO A 19 -20.64 4.34 -22.14
N ALA A 20 -20.66 5.59 -21.67
CA ALA A 20 -21.54 6.05 -20.59
C ALA A 20 -22.48 7.11 -21.19
N LEU A 21 -23.46 6.67 -21.99
CA LEU A 21 -24.49 7.53 -22.60
C LEU A 21 -25.60 6.66 -23.21
N ALA A 22 -26.23 5.83 -22.38
CA ALA A 22 -27.47 5.13 -22.75
C ALA A 22 -28.21 4.63 -21.49
N TRP A 23 -28.58 5.54 -20.58
CA TRP A 23 -29.68 5.25 -19.64
C TRP A 23 -30.30 6.55 -19.11
N ALA A 24 -31.10 7.18 -19.97
CA ALA A 24 -32.14 8.11 -19.58
C ALA A 24 -33.30 7.94 -20.57
N ASN A 25 -34.51 7.73 -20.02
CA ASN A 25 -35.83 7.58 -20.63
C ASN A 25 -36.29 6.17 -20.96
N GLY A 26 -37.26 5.70 -20.16
CA GLY A 26 -38.08 4.54 -20.45
C GLY A 26 -38.76 4.01 -19.18
N THR A 27 -39.68 4.79 -18.61
CA THR A 27 -40.72 4.27 -17.71
C THR A 27 -41.59 3.28 -18.46
N ASP A 28 -41.77 2.06 -17.96
CA ASP A 28 -43.09 1.46 -17.83
C ASP A 28 -43.10 0.24 -16.92
N THR A 29 -44.27 0.07 -16.33
CA THR A 29 -44.64 -0.78 -15.21
C THR A 29 -44.77 -2.26 -15.58
N THR A 30 -44.43 -3.17 -14.66
CA THR A 30 -45.31 -4.26 -14.17
C THR A 30 -44.59 -5.17 -13.17
N ASN A 31 -45.33 -5.51 -12.10
CA ASN A 31 -44.97 -6.39 -10.99
C ASN A 31 -44.68 -7.84 -11.41
N ALA A 32 -43.66 -8.46 -10.79
CA ALA A 32 -43.66 -9.88 -10.42
C ALA A 32 -42.59 -10.20 -9.34
N THR A 33 -43.04 -10.22 -8.09
CA THR A 33 -42.72 -11.13 -6.96
C THR A 33 -41.45 -12.01 -6.99
N GLY A 34 -40.60 -11.91 -5.94
CA GLY A 34 -39.67 -12.95 -5.46
C GLY A 34 -38.38 -12.40 -4.81
N PRO A 35 -37.91 -12.90 -3.64
CA PRO A 35 -37.30 -12.05 -2.62
C PRO A 35 -35.78 -11.85 -2.74
N ALA A 36 -35.35 -10.64 -2.35
CA ALA A 36 -33.98 -10.19 -2.26
C ALA A 36 -33.41 -10.37 -0.83
N SER A 37 -32.24 -10.98 -0.72
CA SER A 37 -31.34 -10.85 0.43
C SER A 37 -30.46 -9.61 0.23
N GLY A 38 -30.88 -8.50 0.85
CA GLY A 38 -30.15 -7.24 0.84
C GLY A 38 -29.09 -7.20 1.93
N VAL A 39 -27.82 -7.17 1.51
CA VAL A 39 -26.70 -6.62 2.26
C VAL A 39 -26.91 -5.11 2.34
N SER A 40 -26.93 -4.56 3.55
CA SER A 40 -26.88 -3.11 3.77
C SER A 40 -25.71 -2.77 4.68
N ALA A 41 -24.67 -2.22 4.07
CA ALA A 41 -23.73 -1.34 4.73
C ALA A 41 -24.39 0.04 4.85
N ALA A 42 -24.44 0.60 6.06
CA ALA A 42 -24.73 2.00 6.27
C ALA A 42 -23.75 2.57 7.28
N SER A 43 -22.87 3.42 6.75
CA SER A 43 -22.18 4.50 7.43
C SER A 43 -23.15 5.46 8.12
N SER A 44 -22.78 5.97 9.29
CA SER A 44 -23.04 7.37 9.64
C SER A 44 -22.19 7.81 10.82
N SER A 45 -21.41 8.85 10.55
CA SER A 45 -21.08 9.93 11.48
C SER A 45 -22.27 10.32 12.37
N ASP A 46 -22.01 10.57 13.65
CA ASP A 46 -22.33 11.85 14.30
C ASP A 46 -21.95 11.79 15.79
N ALA A 47 -21.03 12.66 16.17
CA ALA A 47 -20.63 12.93 17.55
C ALA A 47 -20.92 14.40 17.84
N ALA A 48 -21.90 14.68 18.72
CA ALA A 48 -21.99 15.93 19.48
C ALA A 48 -23.04 15.85 20.62
N ASN A 49 -22.56 16.08 21.85
CA ASN A 49 -23.16 16.77 23.01
C ASN A 49 -24.46 16.30 23.72
N ALA A 50 -24.27 15.68 24.92
CA ALA A 50 -24.62 16.13 26.31
C ALA A 50 -26.07 16.61 26.69
N PRO A 51 -26.47 16.70 27.99
CA PRO A 51 -26.18 15.90 29.21
C PRO A 51 -27.40 15.61 30.15
N SER A 52 -27.15 14.81 31.19
CA SER A 52 -27.69 14.86 32.58
C SER A 52 -29.02 14.19 33.02
N SER A 53 -28.90 13.58 34.21
CA SER A 53 -29.87 13.35 35.29
C SER A 53 -30.70 12.04 35.32
N GLY A 54 -30.68 11.37 36.47
CA GLY A 54 -31.61 10.30 36.83
C GLY A 54 -31.05 9.23 37.77
N SER A 55 -30.89 9.57 39.05
CA SER A 55 -30.65 8.63 40.15
C SER A 55 -31.85 7.72 40.41
N SER A 56 -31.64 6.43 40.65
CA SER A 56 -32.50 5.61 41.53
C SER A 56 -31.71 4.40 42.06
N ASP A 57 -31.48 4.39 43.37
CA ASP A 57 -31.04 3.24 44.17
C ASP A 57 -32.14 2.16 44.23
N VAL A 58 -31.84 0.85 44.16
CA VAL A 58 -31.81 -0.18 45.24
C VAL A 58 -32.42 -1.49 44.63
N PRO A 59 -32.14 -2.75 45.08
CA PRO A 59 -31.04 -3.35 45.84
C PRO A 59 -30.33 -4.52 45.12
N ALA A 60 -29.25 -4.98 45.75
CA ALA A 60 -28.61 -6.26 45.55
C ALA A 60 -29.60 -7.44 45.45
N THR A 61 -29.48 -8.21 44.36
CA THR A 61 -29.87 -9.62 44.33
C THR A 61 -28.63 -10.44 44.00
N SER A 62 -28.21 -11.21 45.00
CA SER A 62 -27.29 -12.33 44.85
C SER A 62 -27.87 -13.31 43.83
N SER A 63 -27.27 -13.35 42.64
CA SER A 63 -27.45 -14.43 41.69
C SER A 63 -26.07 -14.98 41.41
N SER A 64 -25.78 -16.11 42.04
CA SER A 64 -24.71 -17.03 41.71
C SER A 64 -24.57 -17.14 40.20
N ALA A 65 -23.52 -16.52 39.65
CA ALA A 65 -23.12 -16.74 38.27
C ALA A 65 -22.51 -18.14 38.20
N ASP A 66 -23.04 -18.91 37.26
CA ASP A 66 -22.75 -20.30 36.96
C ASP A 66 -21.27 -20.68 37.15
N GLU A 67 -21.07 -21.60 38.10
CA GLU A 67 -19.91 -22.47 38.18
C GLU A 67 -19.96 -23.39 36.95
N ALA A 68 -19.48 -22.87 35.82
CA ALA A 68 -19.25 -23.67 34.62
C ALA A 68 -18.18 -24.71 34.95
N THR A 69 -18.59 -25.98 34.90
CA THR A 69 -17.80 -27.18 35.14
C THR A 69 -16.46 -27.12 34.41
N VAL A 70 -15.38 -26.94 35.17
CA VAL A 70 -14.00 -27.02 34.69
C VAL A 70 -13.72 -28.46 34.24
N PRO A 71 -13.26 -28.71 32.99
CA PRO A 71 -12.90 -30.05 32.55
C PRO A 71 -11.62 -30.52 33.26
N VAL A 72 -11.51 -31.84 33.41
CA VAL A 72 -10.43 -32.54 34.13
C VAL A 72 -9.07 -32.25 33.48
N GLY A 73 -8.37 -31.24 34.02
CA GLY A 73 -7.02 -30.81 33.66
C GLY A 73 -6.67 -29.63 34.57
N GLY A 74 -5.49 -29.64 35.19
CA GLY A 74 -5.12 -28.66 36.21
C GLY A 74 -5.13 -27.23 35.66
N SER A 75 -6.16 -26.46 35.99
CA SER A 75 -6.24 -25.03 35.65
C SER A 75 -6.08 -24.20 36.91
N THR A 76 -5.22 -23.19 36.85
CA THR A 76 -5.02 -22.20 37.91
C THR A 76 -5.11 -20.82 37.28
N SER A 77 -5.92 -19.93 37.87
CA SER A 77 -6.03 -18.52 37.47
C SER A 77 -5.30 -17.64 38.49
N LEU A 78 -4.40 -16.78 38.03
CA LEU A 78 -3.77 -15.75 38.88
C LEU A 78 -4.71 -14.54 39.03
N GLY A 79 -4.66 -13.86 40.18
CA GLY A 79 -5.41 -12.62 40.41
C GLY A 79 -4.93 -11.47 39.52
N SER A 80 -5.79 -10.47 39.28
CA SER A 80 -5.50 -9.34 38.37
C SER A 80 -4.61 -8.24 38.97
N THR A 81 -4.19 -8.36 40.23
CA THR A 81 -3.29 -7.42 40.92
C THR A 81 -2.01 -8.14 41.36
N TYR A 82 -0.86 -7.45 41.22
CA TYR A 82 0.47 -7.96 41.60
C TYR A 82 0.68 -8.03 43.13
N GLU A 83 -0.36 -7.80 43.93
CA GLU A 83 -0.27 -7.77 45.39
C GLU A 83 -0.04 -9.19 45.92
N GLY A 84 1.09 -9.41 46.60
CA GLY A 84 1.51 -10.74 47.06
C GLY A 84 2.30 -11.55 46.02
N TRP A 85 2.67 -10.97 44.88
CA TRP A 85 3.50 -11.65 43.89
C TRP A 85 4.97 -11.71 44.30
N ARG A 86 5.56 -12.92 44.21
CA ARG A 86 6.97 -13.14 44.52
C ARG A 86 7.91 -12.62 43.44
N TYR A 87 7.45 -12.63 42.18
CA TYR A 87 8.17 -12.13 41.02
C TYR A 87 7.26 -11.20 40.25
N THR A 88 7.80 -10.08 39.78
CA THR A 88 7.08 -9.07 38.99
C THR A 88 7.80 -8.80 37.68
N PRO A 89 7.15 -8.15 36.68
CA PRO A 89 7.82 -7.78 35.43
C PRO A 89 9.08 -6.92 35.62
N ALA A 90 9.19 -6.20 36.75
CA ALA A 90 10.38 -5.40 37.08
C ALA A 90 11.61 -6.24 37.44
N ASP A 91 11.42 -7.50 37.83
CA ASP A 91 12.49 -8.44 38.20
C ASP A 91 13.04 -9.19 36.97
N VAL A 92 12.50 -8.92 35.78
CA VAL A 92 12.84 -9.61 34.53
C VAL A 92 14.04 -8.95 33.86
N GLU A 93 15.07 -9.75 33.58
CA GLU A 93 16.19 -9.38 32.74
C GLU A 93 15.93 -9.84 31.30
N ILE A 94 15.86 -8.89 30.37
CA ILE A 94 15.71 -9.18 28.93
C ILE A 94 17.10 -9.35 28.32
N VAL A 95 17.36 -10.52 27.74
CA VAL A 95 18.69 -10.97 27.27
C VAL A 95 18.90 -10.65 25.78
N LEU A 96 17.96 -11.08 24.94
CA LEU A 96 17.75 -10.59 23.57
C LEU A 96 16.29 -10.13 23.51
N GLY A 97 15.89 -9.24 22.62
CA GLY A 97 14.52 -8.67 22.67
C GLY A 97 13.36 -9.69 22.59
N ASP A 98 13.68 -10.94 22.25
CA ASP A 98 12.82 -12.12 22.19
C ASP A 98 13.13 -13.18 23.29
N ALA A 99 13.97 -12.87 24.29
CA ALA A 99 14.38 -13.79 25.34
C ALA A 99 14.56 -13.10 26.69
N ALA A 100 14.04 -13.70 27.76
CA ALA A 100 14.06 -13.13 29.11
C ALA A 100 14.28 -14.20 30.20
N ARG A 101 14.84 -13.76 31.33
CA ARG A 101 15.07 -14.58 32.53
C ARG A 101 14.82 -13.78 33.80
N ILE A 102 14.62 -14.47 34.93
CA ILE A 102 14.53 -13.86 36.26
C ILE A 102 15.61 -14.51 37.14
N GLU A 103 16.33 -13.69 37.90
CA GLU A 103 17.34 -14.19 38.84
C GLU A 103 16.68 -15.06 39.93
N GLY A 104 17.20 -16.28 40.13
CA GLY A 104 16.66 -17.24 41.11
C GLY A 104 15.53 -18.14 40.60
N VAL A 105 15.08 -17.97 39.35
CA VAL A 105 14.14 -18.88 38.67
C VAL A 105 14.93 -19.88 37.81
N SER A 106 14.54 -21.15 37.82
CA SER A 106 15.27 -22.23 37.14
C SER A 106 15.08 -22.28 35.62
N PHE A 107 14.13 -21.50 35.09
CA PHE A 107 13.80 -21.44 33.67
C PHE A 107 13.70 -19.99 33.19
N GLY A 108 13.78 -19.81 31.89
CA GLY A 108 13.41 -18.56 31.22
C GLY A 108 12.70 -18.83 29.90
N VAL A 109 12.41 -17.77 29.16
CA VAL A 109 11.70 -17.82 27.88
C VAL A 109 12.63 -17.30 26.78
N GLY A 110 12.69 -18.00 25.65
CA GLY A 110 13.46 -17.58 24.48
C GLY A 110 12.65 -17.70 23.18
N ALA A 111 13.13 -17.03 22.13
CA ALA A 111 12.49 -16.98 20.81
C ALA A 111 11.01 -16.55 20.86
N PHE A 112 10.68 -15.60 21.73
CA PHE A 112 9.33 -15.10 21.89
C PHE A 112 8.89 -14.27 20.68
N GLU A 113 7.77 -14.65 20.07
CA GLU A 113 7.25 -14.05 18.85
C GLU A 113 5.72 -13.89 18.92
N ARG A 114 5.23 -12.75 18.41
CA ARG A 114 3.80 -12.42 18.31
C ARG A 114 3.28 -12.62 16.89
N VAL A 115 2.15 -13.33 16.79
CA VAL A 115 1.38 -13.47 15.55
C VAL A 115 -0.04 -12.92 15.76
N ALA A 116 -0.32 -11.77 15.15
CA ALA A 116 -1.59 -11.05 15.34
C ALA A 116 -2.75 -11.53 14.45
N LYS A 117 -2.49 -12.33 13.40
CA LYS A 117 -3.54 -12.77 12.47
C LYS A 117 -3.38 -14.23 12.08
N GLY A 118 -4.51 -14.91 12.11
CA GLY A 118 -4.68 -16.26 11.59
C GLY A 118 -5.31 -16.29 10.20
N THR A 119 -5.55 -17.50 9.71
CA THR A 119 -6.27 -17.73 8.46
C THR A 119 -7.44 -18.67 8.69
N GLN A 120 -8.53 -18.46 7.96
CA GLN A 120 -9.69 -19.35 7.91
C GLN A 120 -9.88 -19.75 6.43
N ARG A 121 -9.03 -20.66 5.94
CA ARG A 121 -9.10 -21.18 4.57
C ARG A 121 -9.11 -22.69 4.60
N ALA A 122 -10.09 -23.29 3.93
CA ALA A 122 -10.11 -24.72 3.63
C ALA A 122 -8.95 -25.08 2.68
N GLY A 123 -8.23 -26.16 2.98
CA GLY A 123 -7.13 -26.66 2.16
C GLY A 123 -6.81 -28.11 2.51
N GLU A 124 -6.34 -28.88 1.54
CA GLU A 124 -5.88 -30.27 1.73
C GLU A 124 -4.77 -30.35 2.78
N GLY A 125 -4.91 -31.25 3.77
CA GLY A 125 -3.91 -31.45 4.83
C GLY A 125 -3.84 -30.34 5.89
N MET A 126 -4.75 -29.36 5.83
CA MET A 126 -4.76 -28.22 6.76
C MET A 126 -5.81 -28.43 7.86
N PRO A 127 -5.50 -28.15 9.14
CA PRO A 127 -6.49 -28.26 10.20
C PRO A 127 -7.63 -27.25 10.01
N LEU A 128 -8.88 -27.74 10.10
CA LEU A 128 -10.09 -26.91 9.98
C LEU A 128 -10.32 -26.05 11.22
N GLY A 129 -10.73 -24.80 11.00
CA GLY A 129 -10.96 -23.78 12.02
C GLY A 129 -10.26 -22.45 11.71
N TYR A 130 -10.30 -21.52 12.66
CA TYR A 130 -9.42 -20.35 12.62
C TYR A 130 -8.05 -20.77 13.14
N ARG A 131 -7.02 -20.66 12.29
CA ARG A 131 -5.67 -21.14 12.62
C ARG A 131 -4.68 -19.99 12.70
N VAL A 132 -3.86 -20.00 13.74
CA VAL A 132 -2.75 -19.06 13.93
C VAL A 132 -1.45 -19.86 13.95
N PRO A 133 -0.49 -19.59 13.05
CA PRO A 133 0.77 -20.32 13.02
C PRO A 133 1.59 -20.05 14.29
N ILE A 134 2.29 -21.08 14.76
CA ILE A 134 3.23 -21.00 15.88
C ILE A 134 4.57 -21.61 15.48
N GLN A 135 5.63 -21.29 16.22
CA GLN A 135 6.95 -21.86 15.98
C GLN A 135 6.94 -23.39 16.10
N ARG A 136 7.73 -24.07 15.27
CA ARG A 136 7.76 -25.55 15.24
C ARG A 136 8.24 -26.16 16.56
N ASP A 137 9.15 -25.50 17.24
CA ASP A 137 9.73 -25.88 18.53
C ASP A 137 9.11 -25.13 19.73
N ALA A 138 7.96 -24.46 19.55
CA ALA A 138 7.25 -23.78 20.63
C ALA A 138 6.89 -24.74 21.77
N SER A 139 7.28 -24.37 22.99
CA SER A 139 6.84 -25.04 24.23
C SER A 139 5.97 -24.13 25.11
N LEU A 140 5.91 -22.83 24.78
CA LEU A 140 5.02 -21.84 25.35
C LEU A 140 4.13 -21.25 24.24
N VAL A 141 2.83 -21.20 24.51
CA VAL A 141 1.83 -20.58 23.63
C VAL A 141 0.89 -19.74 24.48
N VAL A 142 0.76 -18.45 24.18
CA VAL A 142 -0.11 -17.52 24.87
C VAL A 142 -1.17 -17.04 23.89
N VAL A 143 -2.44 -17.34 24.15
CA VAL A 143 -3.56 -16.94 23.29
C VAL A 143 -4.32 -15.80 23.98
N ALA A 144 -4.20 -14.61 23.41
CA ALA A 144 -4.94 -13.44 23.89
C ALA A 144 -6.35 -13.44 23.30
N THR A 145 -7.35 -13.47 24.17
CA THR A 145 -8.77 -13.36 23.78
C THR A 145 -9.40 -12.12 24.42
N SER A 146 -10.57 -11.71 23.94
CA SER A 146 -11.32 -10.57 24.51
C SER A 146 -11.79 -10.76 25.96
N LYS A 147 -11.77 -12.00 26.49
CA LYS A 147 -12.26 -12.32 27.84
C LYS A 147 -11.16 -12.70 28.82
N ARG A 148 -10.15 -13.45 28.37
CA ARG A 148 -9.06 -14.00 29.19
C ARG A 148 -7.83 -14.33 28.35
N THR A 149 -6.67 -14.43 28.99
CA THR A 149 -5.46 -14.90 28.31
C THR A 149 -5.22 -16.36 28.65
N LEU A 150 -5.14 -17.22 27.63
CA LEU A 150 -4.82 -18.65 27.83
C LEU A 150 -3.31 -18.82 27.71
N VAL A 151 -2.67 -19.34 28.76
CA VAL A 151 -1.23 -19.60 28.79
C VAL A 151 -1.03 -21.12 28.77
N HIS A 152 -0.66 -21.63 27.60
CA HIS A 152 -0.35 -23.03 27.39
C HIS A 152 1.14 -23.31 27.49
N VAL A 153 1.50 -24.29 28.32
CA VAL A 153 2.87 -24.79 28.45
C VAL A 153 2.87 -26.28 28.13
N ASP A 154 3.57 -26.66 27.07
CA ASP A 154 3.81 -28.06 26.75
C ASP A 154 4.91 -28.58 27.69
N ALA A 155 4.48 -29.20 28.79
CA ALA A 155 5.39 -29.72 29.83
C ALA A 155 6.40 -30.73 29.27
N ARG A 156 6.02 -31.52 28.26
CA ARG A 156 6.92 -32.51 27.62
C ARG A 156 7.99 -31.83 26.80
N ALA A 157 7.61 -30.83 26.01
CA ALA A 157 8.57 -30.05 25.21
C ALA A 157 9.47 -29.17 26.07
N ALA A 158 8.97 -28.69 27.22
CA ALA A 158 9.73 -27.91 28.18
C ALA A 158 10.65 -28.74 29.09
N GLY A 159 10.57 -30.09 29.04
CA GLY A 159 11.33 -30.97 29.92
C GLY A 159 10.93 -30.85 31.41
N MET A 160 9.71 -30.41 31.67
CA MET A 160 9.16 -30.17 33.01
C MET A 160 8.17 -31.27 33.41
N ASP A 161 8.06 -31.54 34.71
CA ASP A 161 6.99 -32.39 35.23
C ASP A 161 5.67 -31.61 35.26
N GLU A 162 4.69 -32.07 34.49
CA GLU A 162 3.37 -31.43 34.31
C GLU A 162 2.65 -31.20 35.64
N ALA A 163 2.73 -32.17 36.56
CA ALA A 163 2.08 -32.09 37.87
C ALA A 163 2.78 -31.07 38.79
N GLN A 164 4.09 -30.87 38.63
CA GLN A 164 4.85 -29.89 39.40
C GLN A 164 4.59 -28.47 38.91
N PHE A 165 4.46 -28.25 37.59
CA PHE A 165 4.19 -26.92 37.05
C PHE A 165 2.75 -26.47 37.29
N ALA A 166 1.76 -27.37 37.16
CA ALA A 166 0.36 -27.06 37.41
C ALA A 166 0.08 -26.65 38.87
N GLY A 167 0.85 -27.19 39.83
CA GLY A 167 0.72 -26.86 41.26
C GLY A 167 1.68 -25.77 41.78
N ASN A 168 2.64 -25.30 40.96
CA ASN A 168 3.64 -24.33 41.38
C ASN A 168 3.22 -22.90 41.03
N VAL A 169 2.49 -22.26 41.94
CA VAL A 169 2.00 -20.89 41.80
C VAL A 169 3.16 -19.89 41.60
N ASP A 170 4.26 -20.02 42.36
CA ASP A 170 5.44 -19.16 42.21
C ASP A 170 6.06 -19.27 40.80
N GLY A 171 6.08 -20.47 40.23
CA GLY A 171 6.54 -20.72 38.86
C GLY A 171 5.61 -20.11 37.80
N GLN A 172 4.29 -20.21 37.98
CA GLN A 172 3.31 -19.58 37.09
C GLN A 172 3.41 -18.05 37.12
N MET A 173 3.65 -17.46 38.29
CA MET A 173 3.86 -16.02 38.47
C MET A 173 5.16 -15.54 37.79
N ALA A 174 6.24 -16.31 37.94
CA ALA A 174 7.50 -16.04 37.26
C ALA A 174 7.33 -16.12 35.73
N LEU A 175 6.65 -17.15 35.22
CA LEU A 175 6.39 -17.29 33.79
C LEU A 175 5.51 -16.16 33.25
N TRP A 176 4.47 -15.76 33.97
CA TRP A 176 3.64 -14.63 33.56
C TRP A 176 4.42 -13.32 33.53
N SER A 177 5.27 -13.08 34.54
CA SER A 177 6.12 -11.89 34.58
C SER A 177 7.08 -11.84 33.39
N LEU A 178 7.68 -12.98 33.02
CA LEU A 178 8.50 -13.11 31.80
C LEU A 178 7.70 -12.79 30.54
N VAL A 179 6.49 -13.34 30.41
CA VAL A 179 5.60 -13.10 29.26
C VAL A 179 5.22 -11.64 29.15
N LEU A 180 4.87 -10.98 30.26
CA LEU A 180 4.51 -9.56 30.26
C LEU A 180 5.68 -8.66 29.84
N ALA A 181 6.89 -8.94 30.34
CA ALA A 181 8.08 -8.19 29.96
C ALA A 181 8.45 -8.38 28.48
N LEU A 182 8.25 -9.59 27.94
CA LEU A 182 8.47 -9.88 26.52
C LEU A 182 7.36 -9.32 25.61
N ASP A 183 6.12 -9.32 26.09
CA ASP A 183 4.95 -8.72 25.43
C ASP A 183 5.14 -7.22 25.18
N GLU A 184 5.72 -6.49 26.14
CA GLU A 184 6.03 -5.07 25.94
C GLU A 184 6.94 -4.85 24.72
N GLN A 185 7.91 -5.74 24.50
CA GLN A 185 8.79 -5.67 23.33
C GLN A 185 8.13 -6.16 22.05
N ALA A 186 7.34 -7.22 22.13
CA ALA A 186 6.67 -7.84 21.00
C ALA A 186 5.43 -7.07 20.51
N SER A 187 4.88 -6.17 21.33
CA SER A 187 3.65 -5.44 21.01
C SER A 187 3.75 -4.58 19.76
N ALA A 188 4.91 -4.00 19.45
CA ALA A 188 5.17 -3.24 18.21
C ALA A 188 4.05 -2.23 17.81
N GLY A 189 3.37 -1.63 18.80
CA GLY A 189 2.26 -0.68 18.59
C GLY A 189 0.84 -1.25 18.71
N MET A 190 0.69 -2.56 18.97
CA MET A 190 -0.56 -3.22 19.36
C MET A 190 -0.81 -3.10 20.88
N PRO A 191 -2.05 -3.31 21.37
CA PRO A 191 -2.32 -3.36 22.81
C PRO A 191 -1.49 -4.45 23.49
N SER A 192 -0.96 -4.17 24.68
CA SER A 192 -0.27 -5.16 25.51
C SER A 192 -1.26 -6.11 26.18
N LEU A 193 -0.79 -7.27 26.64
CA LEU A 193 -1.56 -8.25 27.40
C LEU A 193 -2.17 -7.63 28.67
N GLU A 194 -1.46 -6.71 29.32
CA GLU A 194 -1.98 -5.97 30.48
C GLU A 194 -3.21 -5.11 30.13
N GLN A 195 -3.25 -4.54 28.92
CA GLN A 195 -4.35 -3.68 28.46
C GLN A 195 -5.53 -4.49 27.91
N ALA A 196 -5.28 -5.66 27.31
CA ALA A 196 -6.29 -6.42 26.59
C ALA A 196 -7.03 -7.47 27.44
N ALA A 197 -6.32 -8.25 28.26
CA ALA A 197 -6.92 -9.31 29.07
C ALA A 197 -5.98 -9.76 30.21
N PRO A 198 -6.06 -9.14 31.40
CA PRO A 198 -5.02 -9.27 32.44
C PRO A 198 -5.09 -10.56 33.27
N VAL A 199 -6.06 -11.45 33.04
CA VAL A 199 -6.21 -12.67 33.84
C VAL A 199 -5.68 -13.87 33.04
N PRO A 200 -4.46 -14.35 33.35
CA PRO A 200 -3.92 -15.56 32.73
C PRO A 200 -4.60 -16.80 33.31
N LEU A 201 -5.00 -17.70 32.43
CA LEU A 201 -5.42 -19.07 32.76
C LEU A 201 -4.33 -20.02 32.28
N PHE A 202 -3.66 -20.69 33.21
CA PHE A 202 -2.64 -21.68 32.87
C PHE A 202 -3.28 -23.00 32.50
N TRP A 203 -2.77 -23.62 31.43
CA TRP A 203 -3.30 -24.86 30.88
C TRP A 203 -2.18 -25.75 30.31
N THR A 204 -2.06 -26.99 30.77
CA THR A 204 -1.03 -27.92 30.26
C THR A 204 -1.57 -28.92 29.23
N GLY A 205 -2.88 -29.08 29.12
CA GLY A 205 -3.50 -30.00 28.15
C GLY A 205 -3.40 -29.51 26.71
N ASP A 206 -3.44 -30.45 25.76
CA ASP A 206 -3.35 -30.13 24.32
C ASP A 206 -4.56 -29.35 23.78
N THR A 207 -5.71 -29.48 24.45
CA THR A 207 -6.99 -28.86 24.05
C THR A 207 -7.68 -28.25 25.27
N PHE A 208 -8.27 -27.07 25.11
CA PHE A 208 -9.06 -26.36 26.11
C PHE A 208 -10.44 -25.98 25.53
N ASP A 209 -11.51 -26.26 26.27
CA ASP A 209 -12.88 -25.91 25.90
C ASP A 209 -13.44 -24.87 26.87
N ASP A 210 -13.91 -23.74 26.35
CA ASP A 210 -14.58 -22.70 27.15
C ASP A 210 -16.12 -22.78 27.13
N GLY A 211 -16.65 -23.86 26.51
CA GLY A 211 -18.07 -24.11 26.29
C GLY A 211 -18.63 -23.50 25.00
N THR A 212 -17.95 -22.49 24.41
CA THR A 212 -18.31 -21.89 23.12
C THR A 212 -17.28 -22.23 22.04
N TYR A 213 -16.01 -22.09 22.38
CA TYR A 213 -14.84 -22.33 21.54
C TYR A 213 -13.96 -23.42 22.15
N ARG A 214 -13.42 -24.24 21.26
CA ARG A 214 -12.37 -25.22 21.50
C ARG A 214 -11.06 -24.68 20.96
N TYR A 215 -10.06 -24.59 21.81
CA TYR A 215 -8.69 -24.19 21.47
C TYR A 215 -7.81 -25.43 21.49
N ARG A 216 -7.11 -25.70 20.40
CA ARG A 216 -6.06 -26.73 20.35
C ARG A 216 -4.73 -26.05 20.11
N PHE A 217 -3.78 -26.26 21.01
CA PHE A 217 -2.54 -25.47 21.07
C PHE A 217 -1.40 -26.07 20.23
N ASN A 218 -1.56 -27.30 19.74
CA ASN A 218 -0.54 -28.05 19.02
C ASN A 218 -1.11 -28.81 17.81
N ALA A 219 -1.93 -28.15 16.98
CA ALA A 219 -2.39 -28.75 15.73
C ALA A 219 -1.26 -28.77 14.70
N GLN A 220 -1.15 -29.84 13.91
CA GLN A 220 -0.09 -30.00 12.90
C GLN A 220 -0.68 -30.26 11.52
N ASP A 221 -0.04 -29.74 10.48
CA ASP A 221 -0.33 -30.08 9.09
C ASP A 221 0.58 -31.23 8.58
N ASP A 222 0.29 -31.73 7.38
CA ASP A 222 1.04 -32.82 6.74
C ASP A 222 2.53 -32.48 6.48
N GLN A 223 2.90 -31.20 6.54
CA GLN A 223 4.27 -30.71 6.35
C GLN A 223 5.00 -30.48 7.69
N GLY A 224 4.34 -30.76 8.82
CA GLY A 224 4.90 -30.59 10.16
C GLY A 224 4.94 -29.14 10.65
N ASN A 225 4.17 -28.22 10.04
CA ASN A 225 3.97 -26.89 10.62
C ASN A 225 2.94 -26.96 11.76
N ARG A 226 3.14 -26.16 12.80
CA ARG A 226 2.31 -26.15 14.01
C ARG A 226 1.40 -24.92 14.03
N TYR A 227 0.20 -25.11 14.57
CA TYR A 227 -0.82 -24.08 14.66
C TYR A 227 -1.58 -24.17 15.99
N VAL A 228 -2.02 -23.01 16.47
CA VAL A 228 -3.18 -22.92 17.36
C VAL A 228 -4.43 -22.91 16.49
N THR A 229 -5.38 -23.79 16.79
CA THR A 229 -6.64 -23.86 16.04
C THR A 229 -7.81 -23.61 16.97
N VAL A 230 -8.72 -22.74 16.53
CA VAL A 230 -9.98 -22.44 17.23
C VAL A 230 -11.15 -22.97 16.41
N THR A 231 -11.98 -23.78 17.07
CA THR A 231 -13.16 -24.43 16.49
C THR A 231 -14.36 -24.28 17.43
N PRO A 232 -15.61 -24.43 16.95
CA PRO A 232 -16.77 -24.45 17.85
C PRO A 232 -16.68 -25.60 18.86
N ALA A 233 -16.95 -25.36 20.14
CA ALA A 233 -16.94 -26.41 21.17
C ALA A 233 -18.04 -27.47 20.96
N SER A 234 -19.15 -27.07 20.32
CA SER A 234 -20.27 -27.93 19.96
C SER A 234 -19.97 -28.90 18.82
N ALA A 235 -18.87 -28.70 18.09
CA ALA A 235 -18.48 -29.57 17.00
C ALA A 235 -17.80 -30.85 17.51
N PRO A 236 -17.98 -32.00 16.83
CA PRO A 236 -17.34 -33.26 17.22
C PRO A 236 -15.82 -33.16 17.17
N GLU A 237 -15.14 -33.85 18.10
CA GLU A 237 -13.68 -33.97 18.09
C GLU A 237 -13.23 -34.81 16.89
N GLY A 238 -12.56 -34.18 15.92
CA GLY A 238 -12.02 -34.88 14.75
C GLY A 238 -11.95 -34.00 13.49
N GLU A 239 -12.17 -34.64 12.35
CA GLU A 239 -12.19 -34.00 11.03
C GLU A 239 -13.45 -33.14 10.90
N LEU A 240 -13.33 -31.86 11.24
CA LEU A 240 -14.41 -30.90 11.11
C LEU A 240 -14.74 -30.67 9.63
N THR A 241 -16.02 -30.64 9.27
CA THR A 241 -16.43 -30.18 7.93
C THR A 241 -16.67 -28.68 7.93
N GLN A 242 -16.46 -28.03 6.78
CA GLN A 242 -16.71 -26.60 6.64
C GLN A 242 -18.17 -26.23 6.96
N GLU A 243 -19.11 -27.12 6.63
CA GLU A 243 -20.53 -26.98 6.96
C GLU A 243 -20.79 -26.92 8.48
N ALA A 244 -20.06 -27.69 9.29
CA ALA A 244 -20.22 -27.68 10.75
C ALA A 244 -19.73 -26.36 11.38
N VAL A 245 -18.68 -25.77 10.80
CA VAL A 245 -18.18 -24.45 11.21
C VAL A 245 -19.17 -23.35 10.83
N GLU A 246 -19.70 -23.38 9.61
CA GLU A 246 -20.70 -22.42 9.13
C GLU A 246 -22.02 -22.52 9.91
N ALA A 247 -22.46 -23.75 10.22
CA ALA A 247 -23.69 -24.01 11.00
C ALA A 247 -23.62 -23.49 12.44
N SER A 248 -22.41 -23.29 12.99
CA SER A 248 -22.24 -22.74 14.34
C SER A 248 -22.60 -21.25 14.42
N GLY A 249 -22.55 -20.51 13.31
CA GLY A 249 -22.79 -19.07 13.26
C GLY A 249 -21.78 -18.22 14.04
N LEU A 250 -20.67 -18.81 14.50
CA LEU A 250 -19.64 -18.14 15.29
C LEU A 250 -18.59 -17.46 14.40
N ASP A 251 -18.19 -16.25 14.76
CA ASP A 251 -17.03 -15.59 14.16
C ASP A 251 -15.75 -16.06 14.87
N LEU A 252 -15.15 -17.12 14.32
CA LEU A 252 -13.92 -17.71 14.85
C LEU A 252 -12.70 -16.76 14.76
N SER A 253 -12.74 -15.75 13.90
CA SER A 253 -11.63 -14.81 13.71
C SER A 253 -11.63 -13.67 14.72
N ALA A 254 -12.81 -13.33 15.26
CA ALA A 254 -12.97 -12.24 16.23
C ALA A 254 -12.57 -12.61 17.66
N VAL A 255 -12.43 -13.90 17.98
CA VAL A 255 -12.17 -14.36 19.35
C VAL A 255 -10.71 -14.28 19.75
N VAL A 256 -9.78 -14.59 18.84
CA VAL A 256 -8.34 -14.53 19.07
C VAL A 256 -7.81 -13.18 18.58
N GLN A 257 -7.34 -12.36 19.51
CA GLN A 257 -6.75 -11.07 19.18
C GLN A 257 -5.32 -11.23 18.64
N TRP A 258 -4.53 -12.11 19.27
CA TRP A 258 -3.21 -12.55 18.80
C TRP A 258 -2.80 -13.83 19.53
N VAL A 259 -1.73 -14.47 19.03
CA VAL A 259 -1.05 -15.59 19.70
C VAL A 259 0.42 -15.23 19.83
N ASP A 260 0.97 -15.34 21.04
CA ASP A 260 2.40 -15.31 21.27
C ASP A 260 2.91 -16.75 21.41
N SER A 261 4.08 -17.04 20.84
CA SER A 261 4.72 -18.34 20.97
C SER A 261 6.19 -18.18 21.34
N GLY A 262 6.71 -19.13 22.11
CA GLY A 262 8.11 -19.12 22.50
C GLY A 262 8.54 -20.45 23.11
N ARG A 263 9.75 -20.45 23.65
CA ARG A 263 10.39 -21.65 24.22
C ARG A 263 10.72 -21.43 25.67
N VAL A 264 10.12 -22.22 26.54
CA VAL A 264 10.59 -22.40 27.90
C VAL A 264 11.89 -23.19 27.85
N VAL A 265 12.98 -22.59 28.33
CA VAL A 265 14.32 -23.18 28.37
C VAL A 265 14.90 -23.04 29.78
N ASP A 266 15.91 -23.85 30.10
CA ASP A 266 16.63 -23.70 31.37
C ASP A 266 17.23 -22.28 31.47
N ALA A 267 17.19 -21.65 32.65
CA ALA A 267 17.66 -20.28 32.84
C ALA A 267 19.15 -20.09 32.47
N ALA A 268 19.97 -21.14 32.59
CA ALA A 268 21.37 -21.14 32.15
C ALA A 268 21.50 -21.32 30.62
N GLN A 269 20.51 -21.93 29.97
CA GLN A 269 20.40 -22.09 28.52
C GLN A 269 19.73 -20.89 27.83
N VAL A 270 19.11 -19.98 28.59
CA VAL A 270 18.95 -18.56 28.21
C VAL A 270 20.34 -17.91 28.22
N ALA A 271 21.28 -18.51 27.50
CA ALA A 271 22.62 -18.03 27.33
C ALA A 271 22.54 -16.80 26.43
N ASN A 272 23.39 -15.80 26.69
CA ASN A 272 23.79 -14.79 25.72
C ASN A 272 24.56 -15.51 24.59
N PRO A 273 23.97 -15.87 23.42
CA PRO A 273 24.81 -15.90 22.24
C PRO A 273 25.45 -14.51 22.16
N PRO A 274 26.75 -14.36 21.83
CA PRO A 274 27.27 -13.04 21.53
C PRO A 274 26.30 -12.44 20.53
N ALA A 275 25.63 -11.34 20.92
CA ALA A 275 24.59 -10.73 20.12
C ALA A 275 25.10 -10.74 18.69
N PRO A 276 24.44 -11.44 17.75
CA PRO A 276 24.98 -11.63 16.41
C PRO A 276 25.41 -10.26 15.96
N SER A 277 26.66 -10.14 15.52
CA SER A 277 27.23 -8.84 15.23
C SER A 277 26.27 -8.11 14.30
N ALA A 278 26.23 -6.77 14.34
CA ALA A 278 25.32 -6.04 13.46
C ALA A 278 25.45 -6.50 11.99
N LEU A 279 26.64 -6.96 11.59
CA LEU A 279 26.92 -7.56 10.29
C LEU A 279 26.30 -8.96 10.10
N ASP A 280 26.27 -9.81 11.12
CA ASP A 280 25.63 -11.14 11.04
C ASP A 280 24.11 -11.02 10.96
N ARG A 281 23.51 -10.08 11.70
CA ARG A 281 22.07 -9.78 11.63
C ARG A 281 21.68 -9.25 10.25
N LEU A 282 22.48 -8.31 9.72
CA LEU A 282 22.28 -7.79 8.36
C LEU A 282 22.49 -8.89 7.32
N GLY A 283 23.51 -9.72 7.46
CA GLY A 283 23.79 -10.83 6.55
C GLY A 283 22.66 -11.85 6.50
N ALA A 284 22.16 -12.27 7.67
CA ALA A 284 21.00 -13.16 7.78
C ALA A 284 19.76 -12.52 7.15
N PHE A 285 19.48 -11.26 7.46
CA PHE A 285 18.35 -10.52 6.89
C PHE A 285 18.43 -10.45 5.36
N PHE A 286 19.53 -9.96 4.79
CA PHE A 286 19.68 -9.84 3.33
C PHE A 286 19.65 -11.19 2.61
N SER A 287 20.02 -12.28 3.28
CA SER A 287 19.89 -13.64 2.73
C SER A 287 18.46 -14.18 2.75
N GLY A 288 17.63 -13.74 3.71
CA GLY A 288 16.23 -14.14 3.87
C GLY A 288 15.23 -13.31 3.05
N VAL A 289 15.62 -12.12 2.58
CA VAL A 289 14.74 -11.26 1.77
C VAL A 289 14.53 -11.84 0.37
N ASP A 290 13.26 -11.94 -0.03
CA ASP A 290 12.89 -12.29 -1.40
C ASP A 290 13.03 -11.11 -2.35
N TYR A 291 14.03 -11.11 -3.23
CA TYR A 291 14.27 -10.03 -4.21
C TYR A 291 13.42 -10.12 -5.49
N ARG A 292 12.59 -11.17 -5.65
CA ARG A 292 11.75 -11.32 -6.84
C ARG A 292 10.83 -10.10 -7.09
N PRO A 293 10.21 -9.46 -6.08
CA PRO A 293 9.37 -8.28 -6.28
C PRO A 293 10.10 -7.10 -6.92
N LEU A 294 11.39 -6.90 -6.60
CA LEU A 294 12.22 -5.87 -7.24
C LEU A 294 12.35 -6.11 -8.74
N TRP A 295 12.66 -7.34 -9.12
CA TRP A 295 12.81 -7.72 -10.51
C TRP A 295 11.49 -7.61 -11.28
N VAL A 296 10.38 -8.07 -10.68
CA VAL A 296 9.05 -7.97 -11.27
C VAL A 296 8.65 -6.50 -11.45
N SER A 297 8.86 -5.64 -10.46
CA SER A 297 8.59 -4.20 -10.56
C SER A 297 9.41 -3.54 -11.67
N LEU A 298 10.73 -3.77 -11.70
CA LEU A 298 11.62 -3.15 -12.68
C LEU A 298 11.28 -3.62 -14.10
N LYS A 299 11.08 -4.93 -14.28
CA LYS A 299 10.67 -5.53 -15.56
C LYS A 299 9.33 -4.94 -16.01
N THR A 300 8.32 -4.92 -15.15
CA THR A 300 6.99 -4.40 -15.48
C THR A 300 7.04 -2.91 -15.81
N GLY A 301 7.74 -2.10 -15.02
CA GLY A 301 7.90 -0.67 -15.23
C GLY A 301 8.62 -0.34 -16.55
N LEU A 302 9.67 -1.08 -16.91
CA LEU A 302 10.41 -0.86 -18.16
C LEU A 302 9.56 -1.20 -19.40
N PHE A 303 8.85 -2.33 -19.37
CA PHE A 303 7.93 -2.68 -20.45
C PHE A 303 6.79 -1.66 -20.56
N ALA A 304 6.23 -1.25 -19.41
CA ALA A 304 5.19 -0.24 -19.38
C ALA A 304 5.68 1.09 -19.95
N LEU A 305 6.87 1.55 -19.57
CA LEU A 305 7.50 2.76 -20.10
C LEU A 305 7.70 2.71 -21.62
N GLY A 306 8.18 1.57 -22.15
CA GLY A 306 8.37 1.42 -23.59
C GLY A 306 7.03 1.51 -24.35
N ILE A 307 6.01 0.82 -23.86
CA ILE A 307 4.69 0.79 -24.48
C ILE A 307 3.98 2.14 -24.33
N SER A 308 3.88 2.67 -23.11
CA SER A 308 3.23 3.96 -22.83
C SER A 308 3.98 5.13 -23.46
N GLY A 309 5.31 5.06 -23.52
CA GLY A 309 6.19 5.97 -24.25
C GLY A 309 5.80 6.07 -25.73
N VAL A 310 5.77 4.94 -26.42
CA VAL A 310 5.41 4.89 -27.85
C VAL A 310 3.96 5.30 -28.08
N LEU A 311 3.02 4.74 -27.30
CA LEU A 311 1.60 5.02 -27.46
C LEU A 311 1.27 6.49 -27.16
N GLY A 312 1.79 7.04 -26.06
CA GLY A 312 1.58 8.43 -25.66
C GLY A 312 2.14 9.42 -26.66
N LEU A 313 3.34 9.14 -27.18
CA LEU A 313 3.97 9.97 -28.21
C LEU A 313 3.19 9.97 -29.53
N LEU A 314 2.74 8.79 -29.98
CA LEU A 314 1.93 8.67 -31.19
C LEU A 314 0.56 9.33 -31.02
N ALA A 315 -0.08 9.14 -29.86
CA ALA A 315 -1.35 9.77 -29.53
C ALA A 315 -1.21 11.31 -29.53
N ALA A 316 -0.19 11.85 -28.87
CA ALA A 316 0.08 13.29 -28.84
C ALA A 316 0.30 13.87 -30.25
N TRP A 317 1.11 13.18 -31.08
CA TRP A 317 1.34 13.62 -32.46
C TRP A 317 0.06 13.61 -33.30
N ARG A 318 -0.82 12.61 -33.12
CA ARG A 318 -2.08 12.54 -33.87
C ARG A 318 -3.10 13.57 -33.41
N VAL A 319 -3.20 13.82 -32.11
CA VAL A 319 -4.15 14.78 -31.56
C VAL A 319 -3.82 16.21 -31.99
N MET A 320 -2.53 16.56 -32.10
CA MET A 320 -2.09 17.89 -32.51
C MET A 320 -2.66 18.35 -33.87
N GLY A 321 -2.86 17.44 -34.82
CA GLY A 321 -3.38 17.73 -36.15
C GLY A 321 -4.90 17.66 -36.31
N THR A 322 -5.66 17.49 -35.21
CA THR A 322 -7.13 17.32 -35.26
C THR A 322 -7.90 18.62 -35.02
N THR A 323 -9.21 18.61 -35.32
CA THR A 323 -10.10 19.75 -35.05
C THR A 323 -10.26 19.99 -33.55
N SER A 324 -10.57 21.22 -33.15
CA SER A 324 -10.66 21.61 -31.72
C SER A 324 -11.63 20.75 -30.89
N ARG A 325 -12.78 20.36 -31.47
CA ARG A 325 -13.76 19.50 -30.80
C ARG A 325 -13.25 18.07 -30.61
N LEU A 326 -12.69 17.46 -31.67
CA LEU A 326 -12.17 16.10 -31.60
C LEU A 326 -10.95 16.02 -30.68
N LYS A 327 -10.09 17.06 -30.72
CA LYS A 327 -8.98 17.23 -29.81
C LYS A 327 -9.43 17.21 -28.35
N GLY A 328 -10.45 17.99 -27.99
CA GLY A 328 -10.97 18.03 -26.62
C GLY A 328 -11.52 16.67 -26.15
N LEU A 329 -12.23 15.95 -27.03
CA LEU A 329 -12.75 14.61 -26.72
C LEU A 329 -11.61 13.60 -26.52
N LEU A 330 -10.64 13.55 -27.43
CA LEU A 330 -9.49 12.63 -27.34
C LEU A 330 -8.62 12.94 -26.12
N ASP A 331 -8.37 14.23 -25.85
CA ASP A 331 -7.60 14.67 -24.68
C ASP A 331 -8.29 14.25 -23.38
N SER A 332 -9.63 14.35 -23.32
CA SER A 332 -10.42 13.87 -22.18
C SER A 332 -10.28 12.35 -22.01
N VAL A 333 -10.53 11.58 -23.07
CA VAL A 333 -10.47 10.11 -23.04
C VAL A 333 -9.08 9.62 -22.62
N PHE A 334 -8.02 10.21 -23.17
CA PHE A 334 -6.64 9.83 -22.86
C PHE A 334 -6.18 10.25 -21.46
N THR A 335 -6.82 11.26 -20.86
CA THR A 335 -6.46 11.77 -19.53
C THR A 335 -7.29 11.16 -18.40
N ILE A 336 -8.49 10.65 -18.68
CA ILE A 336 -9.39 10.03 -17.69
C ILE A 336 -8.69 9.02 -16.76
N PRO A 337 -7.83 8.09 -17.23
CA PRO A 337 -7.15 7.13 -16.36
C PRO A 337 -6.27 7.78 -15.29
N MET A 338 -5.81 9.01 -15.50
CA MET A 338 -5.00 9.77 -14.53
C MET A 338 -5.84 10.28 -13.36
N VAL A 339 -7.13 10.53 -13.58
CA VAL A 339 -8.05 11.12 -12.61
C VAL A 339 -8.84 10.05 -11.87
N LEU A 340 -9.07 8.91 -12.52
CA LEU A 340 -9.76 7.78 -11.90
C LEU A 340 -8.92 7.17 -10.76
N PRO A 341 -9.56 6.74 -9.66
CA PRO A 341 -8.89 5.92 -8.67
C PRO A 341 -8.30 4.67 -9.33
N PRO A 342 -7.07 4.25 -8.97
CA PRO A 342 -6.40 3.13 -9.62
C PRO A 342 -7.18 1.81 -9.47
N THR A 343 -7.89 1.66 -8.35
CA THR A 343 -8.82 0.54 -8.11
C THR A 343 -9.93 0.48 -9.16
N VAL A 344 -10.50 1.62 -9.53
CA VAL A 344 -11.55 1.69 -10.56
C VAL A 344 -10.96 1.31 -11.91
N CYS A 345 -9.76 1.82 -12.25
CA CYS A 345 -9.06 1.41 -13.46
C CYS A 345 -8.80 -0.10 -13.51
N GLY A 346 -8.30 -0.69 -12.41
CA GLY A 346 -8.05 -2.12 -12.30
C GLY A 346 -9.33 -2.95 -12.46
N PHE A 347 -10.42 -2.53 -11.81
CA PHE A 347 -11.71 -3.19 -11.92
C PHE A 347 -12.28 -3.13 -13.35
N LEU A 348 -12.21 -1.96 -14.01
CA LEU A 348 -12.67 -1.84 -15.40
C LEU A 348 -11.85 -2.70 -16.36
N LEU A 349 -10.52 -2.77 -16.16
CA LEU A 349 -9.67 -3.68 -16.94
C LEU A 349 -10.02 -5.15 -16.69
N LEU A 350 -10.25 -5.53 -15.43
CA LEU A 350 -10.68 -6.87 -15.08
C LEU A 350 -12.01 -7.23 -15.75
N VAL A 351 -13.00 -6.34 -15.73
CA VAL A 351 -14.30 -6.56 -16.41
C VAL A 351 -14.12 -6.62 -17.92
N LEU A 352 -13.26 -5.78 -18.51
CA LEU A 352 -13.02 -5.74 -19.95
C LEU A 352 -12.29 -6.99 -20.46
N PHE A 353 -11.29 -7.48 -19.74
CA PHE A 353 -10.49 -8.65 -20.14
C PHE A 353 -10.98 -9.96 -19.51
N GLY A 354 -12.00 -9.91 -18.66
CA GLY A 354 -12.60 -11.06 -18.00
C GLY A 354 -13.45 -11.93 -18.93
N GLN A 355 -13.75 -13.15 -18.48
CA GLN A 355 -14.49 -14.16 -19.25
C GLN A 355 -15.95 -13.76 -19.58
N SER A 356 -16.50 -12.77 -18.88
CA SER A 356 -17.87 -12.28 -19.09
C SER A 356 -17.99 -11.30 -20.26
N SER A 357 -16.89 -10.71 -20.73
CA SER A 357 -16.91 -9.71 -21.81
C SER A 357 -16.67 -10.32 -23.19
N ALA A 358 -17.17 -9.67 -24.23
CA ALA A 358 -16.92 -10.08 -25.62
C ALA A 358 -15.43 -10.04 -25.97
N VAL A 359 -14.70 -9.05 -25.44
CA VAL A 359 -13.25 -8.89 -25.68
C VAL A 359 -12.48 -10.01 -24.99
N GLY A 360 -12.73 -10.25 -23.69
CA GLY A 360 -12.06 -11.30 -22.95
C GLY A 360 -12.31 -12.69 -23.55
N ARG A 361 -13.57 -13.00 -23.90
CA ARG A 361 -13.91 -14.26 -24.60
C ARG A 361 -13.15 -14.41 -25.91
N TRP A 362 -13.14 -13.38 -26.76
CA TRP A 362 -12.42 -13.44 -28.03
C TRP A 362 -10.92 -13.70 -27.82
N LEU A 363 -10.29 -13.09 -26.81
CA LEU A 363 -8.89 -13.35 -26.49
C LEU A 363 -8.67 -14.80 -26.00
N ILE A 364 -9.54 -15.30 -25.14
CA ILE A 364 -9.48 -16.67 -24.59
C ILE A 364 -9.68 -17.71 -25.69
N ASP A 365 -10.61 -17.49 -26.62
CA ASP A 365 -10.85 -18.35 -27.78
C ASP A 365 -9.61 -18.45 -28.69
N HIS A 366 -8.73 -17.44 -28.65
CA HIS A 366 -7.44 -17.43 -29.36
C HIS A 366 -6.26 -17.87 -28.48
N GLY A 367 -6.52 -18.43 -27.29
CA GLY A 367 -5.52 -18.95 -26.36
C GLY A 367 -4.72 -17.88 -25.60
N ILE A 368 -5.27 -16.66 -25.46
CA ILE A 368 -4.60 -15.54 -24.78
C ILE A 368 -5.35 -15.21 -23.48
N GLU A 369 -4.87 -15.73 -22.36
CA GLU A 369 -5.38 -15.38 -21.03
C GLU A 369 -4.56 -14.26 -20.41
N ILE A 370 -5.18 -13.08 -20.24
CA ILE A 370 -4.48 -11.88 -19.73
C ILE A 370 -4.73 -11.69 -18.23
N VAL A 371 -5.95 -11.94 -17.74
CA VAL A 371 -6.28 -11.72 -16.32
C VAL A 371 -5.39 -12.60 -15.44
N PHE A 372 -4.96 -12.09 -14.28
CA PHE A 372 -4.10 -12.82 -13.33
C PHE A 372 -2.73 -13.23 -13.88
N SER A 373 -2.23 -12.53 -14.90
CA SER A 373 -0.94 -12.82 -15.53
C SER A 373 0.04 -11.63 -15.46
N TRP A 374 1.33 -11.88 -15.72
CA TRP A 374 2.32 -10.79 -15.83
C TRP A 374 1.97 -9.76 -16.93
N PRO A 375 1.48 -10.16 -18.12
CA PRO A 375 0.92 -9.21 -19.09
C PRO A 375 -0.16 -8.27 -18.54
N ALA A 376 -1.05 -8.74 -17.65
CA ALA A 376 -2.03 -7.86 -17.00
C ALA A 376 -1.35 -6.78 -16.16
N ALA A 377 -0.27 -7.12 -15.44
CA ALA A 377 0.49 -6.14 -14.64
C ALA A 377 1.12 -5.06 -15.54
N VAL A 378 1.64 -5.45 -16.71
CA VAL A 378 2.16 -4.50 -17.70
C VAL A 378 1.06 -3.60 -18.25
N ILE A 379 -0.10 -4.15 -18.60
CA ILE A 379 -1.24 -3.37 -19.12
C ILE A 379 -1.75 -2.39 -18.07
N ALA A 380 -1.91 -2.82 -16.82
CA ALA A 380 -2.28 -1.95 -15.70
C ALA A 380 -1.30 -0.76 -15.57
N ALA A 381 0.00 -1.05 -15.54
CA ALA A 381 1.04 -0.02 -15.48
C ALA A 381 1.05 0.90 -16.72
N VAL A 382 0.77 0.39 -17.92
CA VAL A 382 0.64 1.20 -19.15
C VAL A 382 -0.52 2.16 -19.05
N VAL A 383 -1.72 1.69 -18.67
CA VAL A 383 -2.94 2.50 -18.61
C VAL A 383 -2.76 3.70 -17.67
N VAL A 384 -2.08 3.48 -16.56
CA VAL A 384 -1.89 4.50 -15.54
C VAL A 384 -0.71 5.45 -15.86
N SER A 385 0.31 4.96 -16.56
CA SER A 385 1.48 5.78 -16.94
C SER A 385 1.31 6.53 -18.27
N PHE A 386 0.44 6.04 -19.16
CA PHE A 386 0.18 6.62 -20.47
C PHE A 386 -0.24 8.11 -20.45
N PRO A 387 -1.17 8.56 -19.59
CA PRO A 387 -1.60 9.95 -19.57
C PRO A 387 -0.45 10.93 -19.31
N LEU A 388 0.52 10.52 -18.48
CA LEU A 388 1.68 11.34 -18.14
C LEU A 388 2.58 11.57 -19.35
N VAL A 389 2.88 10.52 -20.12
CA VAL A 389 3.64 10.64 -21.39
C VAL A 389 2.86 11.45 -22.41
N TYR A 390 1.58 11.14 -22.59
CA TYR A 390 0.74 11.80 -23.58
C TYR A 390 0.67 13.31 -23.33
N ARG A 391 0.40 13.74 -22.09
CA ARG A 391 0.23 15.16 -21.76
C ARG A 391 1.53 15.95 -21.87
N THR A 392 2.63 15.36 -21.44
CA THR A 392 3.96 15.98 -21.55
C THR A 392 4.43 16.09 -23.01
N ALA A 393 4.19 15.07 -23.82
CA ALA A 393 4.49 15.09 -25.25
C ALA A 393 3.60 16.09 -26.01
N LEU A 394 2.29 16.11 -25.74
CA LEU A 394 1.36 17.03 -26.40
C LEU A 394 1.72 18.49 -26.09
N GLY A 395 1.95 18.83 -24.81
CA GLY A 395 2.36 20.18 -24.43
C GLY A 395 3.70 20.59 -25.05
N ALA A 396 4.64 19.65 -25.20
CA ALA A 396 5.92 19.92 -25.86
C ALA A 396 5.76 20.18 -27.37
N PHE A 397 4.86 19.47 -28.04
CA PHE A 397 4.56 19.70 -29.46
C PHE A 397 3.81 21.00 -29.71
N GLU A 398 2.86 21.35 -28.84
CA GLU A 398 2.11 22.61 -28.91
C GLU A 398 2.98 23.84 -28.65
N ALA A 399 4.07 23.69 -27.90
CA ALA A 399 5.03 24.76 -27.64
C ALA A 399 5.97 25.06 -28.82
N LEU A 400 5.96 24.25 -29.89
CA LEU A 400 6.78 24.48 -31.07
C LEU A 400 6.18 25.62 -31.93
N ASP A 401 7.04 26.42 -32.56
CA ASP A 401 6.60 27.47 -33.48
C ASP A 401 5.93 26.86 -34.73
N ALA A 402 4.64 27.14 -34.92
CA ALA A 402 3.88 26.68 -36.07
C ALA A 402 4.48 27.16 -37.39
N ARG A 403 5.07 28.36 -37.44
CA ARG A 403 5.68 28.91 -38.67
C ARG A 403 6.87 28.09 -39.14
N MET A 404 7.65 27.55 -38.20
CA MET A 404 8.75 26.65 -38.51
C MET A 404 8.25 25.34 -39.14
N LEU A 405 7.15 24.79 -38.63
CA LEU A 405 6.53 23.59 -39.20
C LEU A 405 5.96 23.86 -40.59
N ASP A 406 5.30 25.00 -40.78
CA ASP A 406 4.77 25.43 -42.09
C ASP A 406 5.87 25.65 -43.12
N ALA A 407 7.02 26.22 -42.73
CA ALA A 407 8.18 26.35 -43.61
C ALA A 407 8.75 24.98 -44.04
N ALA A 408 8.73 23.97 -43.16
CA ALA A 408 9.13 22.62 -43.55
C ALA A 408 8.13 21.98 -44.54
N ARG A 409 6.82 22.26 -44.39
CA ARG A 409 5.78 21.83 -45.34
C ARG A 409 5.97 22.44 -46.72
N THR A 410 6.32 23.73 -46.81
CA THR A 410 6.56 24.38 -48.12
C THR A 410 7.82 23.85 -48.82
N LEU A 411 8.79 23.32 -48.08
CA LEU A 411 9.94 22.58 -48.61
C LEU A 411 9.61 21.14 -49.04
N GLY A 412 8.33 20.74 -49.03
CA GLY A 412 7.86 19.43 -49.47
C GLY A 412 8.10 18.30 -48.48
N TRP A 413 8.37 18.61 -47.20
CA TRP A 413 8.52 17.56 -46.19
C TRP A 413 7.15 16.98 -45.80
N SER A 414 7.05 15.66 -45.74
CA SER A 414 5.85 14.98 -45.24
C SER A 414 5.73 15.12 -43.71
N GLU A 415 4.50 15.05 -43.17
CA GLU A 415 4.25 15.16 -41.72
C GLU A 415 5.07 14.17 -40.89
N TRP A 416 5.31 12.96 -41.40
CA TRP A 416 6.17 11.98 -40.73
C TRP A 416 7.64 12.43 -40.68
N ARG A 417 8.13 13.06 -41.76
CA ARG A 417 9.50 13.62 -41.81
C ARG A 417 9.61 14.81 -40.85
N ILE A 418 8.62 15.71 -40.84
CA ILE A 418 8.57 16.83 -39.89
C ILE A 418 8.55 16.33 -38.45
N PHE A 419 7.71 15.34 -38.14
CA PHE A 419 7.64 14.72 -36.83
C PHE A 419 9.00 14.15 -36.40
N ARG A 420 9.62 13.31 -37.23
CA ARG A 420 10.84 12.59 -36.86
C ARG A 420 12.08 13.49 -36.76
N PHE A 421 12.20 14.49 -37.64
CA PHE A 421 13.42 15.28 -37.78
C PHE A 421 13.35 16.67 -37.15
N ILE A 422 12.16 17.21 -36.92
CA ILE A 422 11.98 18.55 -36.31
C ILE A 422 11.31 18.42 -34.95
N MET A 423 10.09 17.88 -34.90
CA MET A 423 9.30 17.89 -33.67
C MET A 423 9.93 17.03 -32.57
N LEU A 424 10.27 15.78 -32.90
CA LEU A 424 10.77 14.82 -31.92
C LEU A 424 12.11 15.25 -31.30
N PRO A 425 13.13 15.69 -32.05
CA PRO A 425 14.39 16.18 -31.47
C PRO A 425 14.21 17.44 -30.61
N LEU A 426 13.36 18.37 -31.03
CA LEU A 426 13.11 19.61 -30.29
C LEU A 426 12.32 19.38 -29.00
N ALA A 427 11.35 18.45 -29.03
CA ALA A 427 10.52 18.09 -27.89
C ALA A 427 11.15 17.03 -26.97
N TRP A 428 12.26 16.39 -27.40
CA TRP A 428 12.90 15.29 -26.67
C TRP A 428 13.19 15.58 -25.19
N PRO A 429 13.70 16.77 -24.80
CA PRO A 429 13.85 17.15 -23.39
C PRO A 429 12.60 16.93 -22.54
N SER A 430 11.47 17.42 -23.02
CA SER A 430 10.18 17.36 -22.32
C SER A 430 9.60 15.95 -22.35
N ILE A 431 9.74 15.25 -23.47
CA ILE A 431 9.29 13.86 -23.61
C ILE A 431 10.08 12.94 -22.68
N ALA A 432 11.40 13.13 -22.58
CA ALA A 432 12.25 12.36 -21.67
C ALA A 432 11.86 12.61 -20.20
N ALA A 433 11.62 13.86 -19.81
CA ALA A 433 11.14 14.17 -18.46
C ALA A 433 9.78 13.50 -18.17
N GLY A 434 8.84 13.56 -19.12
CA GLY A 434 7.56 12.88 -19.03
C GLY A 434 7.65 11.36 -18.95
N ALA A 435 8.56 10.76 -19.71
CA ALA A 435 8.85 9.33 -19.69
C ALA A 435 9.38 8.90 -18.31
N VAL A 436 10.28 9.67 -17.70
CA VAL A 436 10.78 9.36 -16.35
C VAL A 436 9.67 9.46 -15.30
N LEU A 437 8.79 10.47 -15.39
CA LEU A 437 7.62 10.59 -14.50
C LEU A 437 6.64 9.42 -14.69
N ALA A 438 6.39 9.02 -15.94
CA ALA A 438 5.54 7.89 -16.28
C ALA A 438 6.11 6.57 -15.74
N PHE A 439 7.43 6.40 -15.81
CA PHE A 439 8.12 5.24 -15.23
C PHE A 439 8.04 5.22 -13.70
N ALA A 440 8.25 6.35 -13.04
CA ALA A 440 8.05 6.48 -11.60
C ALA A 440 6.62 6.11 -11.21
N ARG A 441 5.63 6.58 -11.98
CA ARG A 441 4.23 6.25 -11.77
C ARG A 441 3.93 4.76 -11.97
N ALA A 442 4.53 4.11 -12.97
CA ALA A 442 4.37 2.68 -13.22
C ALA A 442 4.99 1.82 -12.10
N MET A 443 6.16 2.21 -11.60
CA MET A 443 6.85 1.52 -10.50
C MET A 443 6.07 1.54 -9.18
N GLY A 444 5.36 2.64 -8.92
CA GLY A 444 4.53 2.83 -7.73
C GLY A 444 3.08 2.36 -7.87
N GLU A 445 2.71 1.67 -8.95
CA GLU A 445 1.33 1.20 -9.13
C GLU A 445 1.02 0.00 -8.22
N PHE A 446 -0.09 0.11 -7.49
CA PHE A 446 -0.57 -0.89 -6.53
C PHE A 446 -1.98 -1.35 -6.87
N GLY A 447 -2.97 -0.44 -6.82
CA GLY A 447 -4.39 -0.79 -6.87
C GLY A 447 -4.83 -1.39 -8.20
N CYS A 448 -4.41 -0.82 -9.32
CA CYS A 448 -4.78 -1.30 -10.65
C CYS A 448 -4.18 -2.70 -10.90
N THR A 449 -2.90 -2.88 -10.55
CA THR A 449 -2.19 -4.15 -10.71
C THR A 449 -2.78 -5.24 -9.81
N LEU A 450 -3.07 -4.92 -8.54
CA LEU A 450 -3.61 -5.91 -7.60
C LEU A 450 -4.97 -6.44 -8.05
N PHE A 451 -5.86 -5.58 -8.55
CA PHE A 451 -7.18 -6.00 -9.04
C PHE A 451 -7.11 -6.80 -10.35
N PHE A 452 -6.23 -6.43 -11.27
CA PHE A 452 -6.21 -7.03 -12.61
C PHE A 452 -5.24 -8.22 -12.77
N ALA A 453 -4.05 -8.10 -12.19
CA ALA A 453 -2.98 -9.10 -12.27
C ALA A 453 -2.88 -9.99 -11.01
N GLY A 454 -3.47 -9.58 -9.90
CA GLY A 454 -3.40 -10.33 -8.64
C GLY A 454 -2.02 -10.31 -7.98
N ASN A 455 -1.87 -11.09 -6.91
CA ASN A 455 -0.63 -11.22 -6.14
C ASN A 455 -0.06 -12.64 -6.26
N TYR A 456 0.81 -12.86 -7.26
CA TYR A 456 1.54 -14.12 -7.44
C TYR A 456 3.04 -13.88 -7.26
N ALA A 457 3.63 -14.56 -6.27
CA ALA A 457 5.04 -14.42 -5.92
C ALA A 457 5.94 -14.75 -7.13
N GLY A 458 6.87 -13.83 -7.44
CA GLY A 458 7.78 -13.96 -8.58
C GLY A 458 7.18 -13.77 -9.96
N VAL A 459 5.86 -13.56 -10.09
CA VAL A 459 5.19 -13.36 -11.39
C VAL A 459 4.55 -11.98 -11.48
N THR A 460 3.62 -11.65 -10.58
CA THR A 460 2.86 -10.38 -10.61
C THR A 460 3.05 -9.54 -9.34
N GLN A 461 3.67 -10.10 -8.30
CA GLN A 461 3.98 -9.40 -7.06
C GLN A 461 5.03 -8.30 -7.30
N THR A 462 4.58 -7.05 -7.38
CA THR A 462 5.43 -5.85 -7.44
C THR A 462 5.84 -5.41 -6.03
N ILE A 463 6.84 -4.53 -5.90
CA ILE A 463 7.28 -3.98 -4.61
C ILE A 463 6.11 -3.38 -3.80
N PRO A 464 5.21 -2.54 -4.37
CA PRO A 464 4.07 -2.02 -3.60
C PRO A 464 3.13 -3.13 -3.07
N ILE A 465 2.93 -4.19 -3.86
CA ILE A 465 2.14 -5.36 -3.43
C ILE A 465 2.88 -6.12 -2.33
N ALA A 466 4.20 -6.32 -2.47
CA ALA A 466 5.02 -6.95 -1.45
C ALA A 466 4.97 -6.17 -0.13
N ILE A 467 5.15 -4.84 -0.13
CA ILE A 467 5.04 -4.00 1.08
C ILE A 467 3.72 -4.25 1.80
N TYR A 468 2.60 -4.23 1.07
CA TYR A 468 1.28 -4.43 1.65
C TYR A 468 1.12 -5.82 2.28
N PHE A 469 1.50 -6.87 1.57
CA PHE A 469 1.30 -8.25 2.05
C PHE A 469 2.32 -8.67 3.10
N GLU A 470 3.56 -8.19 3.06
CA GLU A 470 4.57 -8.44 4.11
C GLU A 470 4.15 -7.75 5.42
N TRP A 471 3.69 -6.50 5.35
CA TRP A 471 3.17 -5.80 6.52
C TRP A 471 1.92 -6.48 7.10
N MET A 472 0.97 -6.86 6.25
CA MET A 472 -0.22 -7.60 6.66
C MET A 472 0.09 -9.00 7.20
N GLY A 473 1.22 -9.58 6.81
CA GLY A 473 1.71 -10.88 7.25
C GLY A 473 2.56 -10.83 8.53
N GLY A 474 2.80 -9.64 9.11
CA GLY A 474 3.62 -9.47 10.31
C GLY A 474 5.12 -9.26 10.06
N ASN A 475 5.59 -9.42 8.81
CA ASN A 475 6.99 -9.25 8.42
C ASN A 475 7.37 -7.76 8.25
N THR A 476 7.24 -6.98 9.32
CA THR A 476 7.40 -5.51 9.30
C THR A 476 8.81 -5.09 8.86
N ASP A 477 9.85 -5.83 9.25
CA ASP A 477 11.23 -5.53 8.86
C ASP A 477 11.44 -5.60 7.34
N VAL A 478 10.87 -6.63 6.70
CA VAL A 478 10.93 -6.82 5.24
C VAL A 478 10.11 -5.74 4.54
N ALA A 479 8.94 -5.40 5.07
CA ALA A 479 8.12 -4.31 4.55
C ALA A 479 8.86 -2.96 4.61
N LEU A 480 9.49 -2.64 5.74
CA LEU A 480 10.28 -1.42 5.93
C LEU A 480 11.49 -1.38 5.00
N PHE A 481 12.18 -2.50 4.81
CA PHE A 481 13.26 -2.60 3.81
C PHE A 481 12.77 -2.20 2.42
N TRP A 482 11.64 -2.74 1.96
CA TRP A 482 11.07 -2.37 0.66
C TRP A 482 10.62 -0.91 0.60
N VAL A 483 10.06 -0.36 1.67
CA VAL A 483 9.72 1.08 1.76
C VAL A 483 10.97 1.94 1.56
N VAL A 484 12.08 1.64 2.26
CA VAL A 484 13.36 2.35 2.10
C VAL A 484 13.87 2.24 0.67
N VAL A 485 13.82 1.05 0.06
CA VAL A 485 14.22 0.84 -1.35
C VAL A 485 13.40 1.72 -2.30
N VAL A 486 12.07 1.79 -2.13
CA VAL A 486 11.19 2.63 -2.97
C VAL A 486 11.46 4.11 -2.76
N ILE A 487 11.72 4.56 -1.52
CA ILE A 487 12.08 5.95 -1.22
C ILE A 487 13.39 6.32 -1.91
N LEU A 488 14.44 5.50 -1.74
CA LEU A 488 15.74 5.74 -2.36
C LEU A 488 15.66 5.75 -3.89
N PHE A 489 14.89 4.82 -4.46
CA PHE A 489 14.64 4.78 -5.89
C PHE A 489 13.90 6.03 -6.38
N SER A 490 12.82 6.43 -5.70
CA SER A 490 12.06 7.64 -6.04
C SER A 490 12.92 8.89 -5.95
N LEU A 491 13.75 9.00 -4.91
CA LEU A 491 14.71 10.08 -4.75
C LEU A 491 15.73 10.10 -5.89
N ALA A 492 16.29 8.94 -6.26
CA ALA A 492 17.23 8.83 -7.37
C ALA A 492 16.60 9.28 -8.70
N VAL A 493 15.33 8.91 -8.93
CA VAL A 493 14.57 9.33 -10.11
C VAL A 493 14.35 10.85 -10.12
N VAL A 494 13.88 11.43 -9.02
CA VAL A 494 13.63 12.88 -8.91
C VAL A 494 14.92 13.69 -9.06
N VAL A 495 16.00 13.28 -8.39
CA VAL A 495 17.32 13.90 -8.53
C VAL A 495 17.80 13.78 -9.98
N GLY A 496 17.61 12.62 -10.61
CA GLY A 496 17.91 12.41 -12.03
C GLY A 496 17.19 13.41 -12.95
N ILE A 497 15.88 13.59 -12.78
CA ILE A 497 15.08 14.57 -13.53
C ILE A 497 15.64 15.98 -13.31
N ASN A 498 15.89 16.36 -12.05
CA ASN A 498 16.35 17.70 -11.69
C ASN A 498 17.72 18.01 -12.31
N VAL A 499 18.66 17.06 -12.27
CA VAL A 499 19.99 17.21 -12.87
C VAL A 499 19.89 17.32 -14.39
N CYS A 500 19.06 16.48 -15.04
CA CYS A 500 18.83 16.55 -16.49
C CYS A 500 18.25 17.90 -16.91
N THR A 501 17.25 18.39 -16.17
CA THR A 501 16.59 19.68 -16.43
C THR A 501 17.56 20.84 -16.23
N ALA A 502 18.35 20.82 -15.16
CA ALA A 502 19.35 21.86 -14.87
C ALA A 502 20.44 21.93 -15.97
N ARG A 503 20.87 20.79 -16.51
CA ARG A 503 21.82 20.74 -17.64
C ARG A 503 21.22 21.37 -18.91
N GLN A 504 19.96 21.10 -19.20
CA GLN A 504 19.27 21.66 -20.38
C GLN A 504 19.06 23.18 -20.29
N GLN A 505 18.73 23.71 -19.10
CA GLN A 505 18.58 25.15 -18.90
C GLN A 505 19.90 25.91 -19.09
N ARG A 506 21.03 25.34 -18.65
CA ARG A 506 22.37 25.92 -18.86
C ARG A 506 22.72 26.04 -20.35
N TYR A 507 22.37 25.03 -21.15
CA TYR A 507 22.61 25.06 -22.59
C TYR A 507 21.79 26.16 -23.31
N ARG A 508 20.52 26.36 -22.92
CA ARG A 508 19.68 27.44 -23.49
C ARG A 508 20.18 28.84 -23.14
N ARG A 509 20.70 29.08 -21.93
CA ARG A 509 21.31 30.36 -21.53
C ARG A 509 22.63 30.66 -22.24
N GLY A 510 23.43 29.63 -22.56
CA GLY A 510 24.66 29.77 -23.35
C GLY A 510 24.41 30.18 -24.80
N SER A 511 23.32 29.72 -25.42
CA SER A 511 22.96 30.11 -26.79
C SER A 511 22.39 31.53 -26.88
N ALA A 512 21.60 31.97 -25.88
CA ALA A 512 21.01 33.31 -25.86
C ALA A 512 22.05 34.44 -25.65
N SER A 513 23.20 34.14 -25.04
CA SER A 513 24.29 35.12 -24.84
C SER A 513 25.20 35.30 -26.06
N GLY A 514 25.19 34.36 -27.02
CA GLY A 514 25.93 34.51 -28.29
C GLY A 514 25.22 35.39 -29.32
N THR A 515 23.89 35.41 -29.32
CA THR A 515 23.10 36.12 -30.35
C THR A 515 22.87 37.60 -30.02
N SER A 516 22.88 37.98 -28.74
CA SER A 516 22.75 39.38 -28.30
C SER A 516 23.98 40.24 -28.64
N SER A 517 25.16 39.61 -28.82
CA SER A 517 26.38 40.31 -29.28
C SER A 517 26.30 40.76 -30.75
N VAL A 518 25.52 40.07 -31.60
CA VAL A 518 25.44 40.37 -33.04
C VAL A 518 24.34 41.40 -33.33
N ALA A 519 23.26 41.41 -32.53
CA ALA A 519 22.18 42.40 -32.66
C ALA A 519 22.63 43.82 -32.27
N HIS A 520 23.49 43.95 -31.25
CA HIS A 520 24.03 45.25 -30.84
C HIS A 520 25.05 45.85 -31.82
N ALA A 521 25.74 45.03 -32.63
CA ALA A 521 26.71 45.50 -33.61
C ALA A 521 26.08 46.10 -34.89
N ARG A 522 24.82 45.76 -35.22
CA ARG A 522 24.10 46.29 -36.40
C ARG A 522 23.16 47.46 -36.12
N GLY A 523 22.77 47.69 -34.86
CA GLY A 523 21.89 48.81 -34.48
C GLY A 523 22.59 50.17 -34.32
N GLY A 524 23.93 50.21 -34.31
CA GLY A 524 24.71 51.41 -34.01
C GLY A 524 24.88 52.41 -35.16
N LEU A 525 24.60 52.02 -36.42
CA LEU A 525 24.94 52.84 -37.58
C LEU A 525 23.78 53.62 -38.23
N LEU A 526 22.53 53.44 -37.78
CA LEU A 526 21.36 54.10 -38.41
C LEU A 526 20.63 55.08 -37.49
N ARG A 527 21.21 55.45 -36.34
CA ARG A 527 20.53 56.31 -35.36
C ARG A 527 21.27 57.62 -35.06
N ARG A 528 21.93 58.18 -36.08
CA ARG A 528 22.61 59.49 -35.99
C ARG A 528 22.14 60.41 -37.12
N GLY A 529 20.85 60.76 -37.11
CA GLY A 529 20.32 61.65 -38.14
C GLY A 529 18.81 61.87 -38.13
N ALA A 530 18.17 62.05 -36.97
CA ALA A 530 16.80 62.60 -36.92
C ALA A 530 16.43 63.00 -35.48
N ALA A 531 17.07 64.04 -34.95
CA ALA A 531 16.61 64.73 -33.75
C ALA A 531 16.16 66.14 -34.13
N ARG A 532 14.96 66.25 -34.70
CA ARG A 532 14.23 67.52 -34.73
C ARG A 532 12.73 67.30 -34.94
N LYS A 533 11.94 67.86 -34.02
CA LYS A 533 10.57 68.35 -34.17
C LYS A 533 9.43 67.37 -33.86
N GLY A 534 8.57 67.78 -32.91
CA GLY A 534 7.15 67.41 -32.91
C GLY A 534 6.58 66.89 -31.59
N ARG A 535 6.07 67.79 -30.75
CA ARG A 535 4.97 67.50 -29.80
C ARG A 535 3.71 67.12 -30.60
N GLY A 536 2.95 66.13 -30.14
CA GLY A 536 1.55 65.97 -30.54
C GLY A 536 1.02 64.53 -30.53
N ALA A 537 0.12 64.26 -29.58
CA ALA A 537 -1.08 63.42 -29.62
C ALA A 537 -1.05 61.96 -30.16
N SER A 538 -1.76 61.13 -29.38
CA SER A 538 -2.62 60.00 -29.81
C SER A 538 -2.02 58.61 -30.00
N GLY A 539 -2.56 57.65 -29.23
CA GLY A 539 -3.13 56.44 -29.80
C GLY A 539 -2.36 55.13 -29.64
N SER A 540 -2.93 54.23 -28.82
CA SER A 540 -3.05 52.78 -29.05
C SER A 540 -1.78 51.95 -29.31
N ARG A 541 -1.42 51.11 -28.33
CA ARG A 541 -1.41 49.62 -28.43
C ARG A 541 -0.86 49.02 -27.13
N ASP A 542 -1.71 48.24 -26.45
CA ASP A 542 -1.29 47.30 -25.41
C ASP A 542 -0.52 46.16 -26.09
N GLU A 543 0.77 46.08 -25.79
CA GLU A 543 1.65 44.98 -26.16
C GLU A 543 1.74 44.08 -24.91
N ILE A 544 0.91 43.03 -24.86
CA ILE A 544 1.02 41.97 -23.86
C ILE A 544 2.08 41.00 -24.36
N ASP A 545 3.33 41.25 -23.96
CA ASP A 545 4.41 40.27 -24.10
C ASP A 545 4.20 39.13 -23.09
N ALA A 546 4.01 37.95 -23.65
CA ALA A 546 3.89 36.69 -22.94
C ALA A 546 5.28 36.19 -22.53
N ALA A 547 5.66 36.42 -21.28
CA ALA A 547 6.65 35.64 -20.57
C ALA A 547 6.05 35.17 -19.24
N GLY A 548 5.08 34.26 -19.34
CA GLY A 548 4.58 33.49 -18.20
C GLY A 548 5.66 32.54 -17.70
N GLY A 549 6.34 32.95 -16.64
CA GLY A 549 7.38 32.16 -15.99
C GLY A 549 8.23 32.91 -14.97
N ASP A 550 7.65 33.86 -14.23
CA ASP A 550 8.25 34.41 -13.00
C ASP A 550 7.14 35.00 -12.11
N ALA A 551 6.13 34.18 -11.80
CA ALA A 551 5.17 34.54 -10.76
C ALA A 551 5.84 34.25 -9.41
N ILE A 552 5.90 35.26 -8.55
CA ILE A 552 6.63 35.33 -7.25
C ILE A 552 8.08 35.86 -7.38
N ARG A 553 8.22 37.04 -7.99
CA ARG A 553 9.04 38.09 -7.37
C ARG A 553 8.14 39.27 -7.05
N ILE A 554 7.84 39.46 -5.77
CA ILE A 554 7.27 40.72 -5.28
C ILE A 554 8.29 41.80 -5.63
N ASP A 555 7.92 42.67 -6.56
CA ASP A 555 8.69 43.84 -6.96
C ASP A 555 8.81 44.76 -5.74
N GLN A 556 9.93 44.64 -5.02
CA GLN A 556 10.17 45.33 -3.75
C GLN A 556 10.15 46.85 -3.91
N ASP A 557 10.46 47.34 -5.11
CA ASP A 557 10.43 48.77 -5.41
C ASP A 557 8.98 49.28 -5.59
N LYS A 558 8.09 48.47 -6.17
CA LYS A 558 6.64 48.77 -6.18
C LYS A 558 6.00 48.68 -4.81
N LEU A 559 6.40 47.71 -3.98
CA LEU A 559 5.90 47.61 -2.60
C LEU A 559 6.36 48.82 -1.76
N ARG A 560 7.61 49.27 -1.94
CA ARG A 560 8.12 50.49 -1.30
C ARG A 560 7.38 51.74 -1.79
N ALA A 561 7.09 51.85 -3.09
CA ALA A 561 6.32 52.96 -3.63
C ALA A 561 4.90 53.03 -3.05
N LEU A 562 4.25 51.88 -2.86
CA LEU A 562 2.91 51.79 -2.27
C LEU A 562 2.92 52.13 -0.78
N LEU A 563 3.89 51.64 -0.01
CA LEU A 563 4.02 51.97 1.42
C LEU A 563 4.31 53.46 1.64
N VAL A 564 5.15 54.09 0.82
CA VAL A 564 5.41 55.53 0.89
C VAL A 564 4.18 56.37 0.51
N SER A 565 3.32 55.86 -0.39
CA SER A 565 2.06 56.53 -0.74
C SER A 565 1.00 56.43 0.36
N SER A 566 0.94 55.30 1.07
CA SER A 566 0.04 55.09 2.22
C SER A 566 0.42 55.97 3.40
N ASP A 567 1.73 56.13 3.67
CA ASP A 567 2.23 56.97 4.76
C ASP A 567 1.97 58.47 4.52
N ARG A 568 1.90 58.89 3.24
CA ARG A 568 1.49 60.25 2.86
C ARG A 568 -0.01 60.50 2.99
N GLN A 569 -0.85 59.47 2.85
CA GLN A 569 -2.29 59.59 3.06
C GLN A 569 -2.64 59.59 4.56
N ALA A 570 -1.92 58.82 5.38
CA ALA A 570 -2.11 58.79 6.83
C ALA A 570 -1.71 60.11 7.53
N ARG A 571 -0.78 60.89 6.96
CA ARG A 571 -0.38 62.21 7.50
C ARG A 571 -1.26 63.39 7.04
N LYS A 572 -2.27 63.14 6.21
CA LYS A 572 -3.19 64.18 5.71
C LYS A 572 -4.66 63.92 6.10
N GLY A 573 -4.91 62.97 6.99
CA GLY A 573 -6.22 62.68 7.59
C GLY A 573 -6.38 63.35 8.94
#